data_AF-A0AAV5Q810-F1
#
_entry.id   AF-A0AAV5Q810-F1
#
_cell.length_a   1.000
_cell.length_b   1.000
_cell.length_c   1.000
_cell.angle_alpha   90.00
_cell.angle_beta   90.00
_cell.angle_gamma   90.00
#
_symmetry.space_group_name_H-M   'P 1'
#
loop_
_entity.id
_entity.type
_entity.pdbx_description
1 polymer ?
#
loop_
_entity_poly.entity_id
_entity_poly.type
_entity_poly.pdbx_seq_one_letter_code
_entity_poly.pdbx_strand_id
1 'polypeptide(L)'
;MLVSTHTPQARVDCVSNKCHSNNMSTVTLVKKQAEFVLKTPLLRQILLPTAKYFTALSGYRNIGLKLDDLIWEENPAMQKAISRLPAEESYARNFRIMTAHQLTLSHDLLPESKRVKVEDDVPYLTPYIIEAEAEIAEKAALNDSIVAK
;
A
#
# COMPACT_ATOMS: atom_id res chain seq x y z
N MET A 1 17.50 38.08 41.55
CA MET A 1 18.33 37.00 40.98
C MET A 1 17.63 35.68 41.27
N LEU A 2 16.87 35.18 40.29
CA LEU A 2 16.13 33.92 40.38
C LEU A 2 17.11 32.77 40.17
N VAL A 3 17.21 31.89 41.17
CA VAL A 3 18.04 30.69 41.14
C VAL A 3 17.37 29.67 40.22
N SER A 4 17.99 29.44 39.06
CA SER A 4 17.58 28.44 38.09
C SER A 4 17.86 27.05 38.66
N THR A 5 16.80 26.34 39.06
CA THR A 5 16.87 24.91 39.40
C THR A 5 17.07 24.12 38.12
N HIS A 6 18.30 23.66 37.90
CA HIS A 6 18.62 22.72 36.83
C HIS A 6 18.07 21.35 37.24
N THR A 7 16.82 21.07 36.88
CA THR A 7 16.29 19.71 36.83
C THR A 7 17.09 18.93 35.79
N PRO A 8 17.63 17.74 36.09
CA PRO A 8 18.28 16.92 35.09
C PRO A 8 17.20 16.49 34.09
N GLN A 9 17.28 16.99 32.86
CA GLN A 9 16.50 16.49 31.75
C GLN A 9 16.80 14.99 31.69
N ALA A 10 15.82 14.16 32.05
CA ALA A 10 15.88 12.74 31.80
C ALA A 10 16.25 12.58 30.33
N ARG A 11 17.46 12.06 30.08
CA ARG A 11 17.88 11.62 28.77
C ARG A 11 16.96 10.46 28.45
N VAL A 12 15.83 10.77 27.82
CA VAL A 12 15.01 9.78 27.17
C VAL A 12 15.88 9.32 26.02
N ASP A 13 16.72 8.32 26.31
CA ASP A 13 17.30 7.48 25.29
C ASP A 13 16.10 6.77 24.66
N CYS A 14 15.45 7.48 23.76
CA CYS A 14 14.58 6.96 22.74
C CYS A 14 15.45 6.03 21.90
N VAL A 15 15.66 4.80 22.39
CA VAL A 15 15.83 3.61 21.56
C VAL A 15 14.48 3.39 20.87
N SER A 16 14.09 4.37 20.04
CA SER A 16 12.81 4.47 19.35
C SER A 16 12.82 3.65 18.06
N ASN A 17 13.43 2.47 18.10
CA ASN A 17 13.35 1.50 17.02
C ASN A 17 12.73 0.17 17.46
N LYS A 18 12.17 0.10 18.67
CA LYS A 18 11.61 -1.17 19.21
C LYS A 18 10.21 -1.10 19.81
N CYS A 19 9.41 -0.10 19.44
CA CYS A 19 7.98 -0.02 19.78
C CYS A 19 7.01 0.08 18.58
N HIS A 20 7.45 -0.24 17.35
CA HIS A 20 6.56 -0.33 16.17
C HIS A 20 6.70 -1.63 15.37
N SER A 21 7.36 -2.66 15.91
CA SER A 21 7.48 -3.94 15.20
C SER A 21 6.37 -4.91 15.59
N ASN A 22 5.69 -5.40 14.55
CA ASN A 22 4.79 -6.57 14.50
C ASN A 22 3.29 -6.26 14.42
N ASN A 23 2.92 -5.43 13.42
CA ASN A 23 1.75 -5.68 12.55
C ASN A 23 1.78 -4.70 11.36
N MET A 24 2.82 -4.77 10.52
CA MET A 24 2.75 -4.15 9.21
C MET A 24 1.84 -5.00 8.32
N SER A 25 0.69 -4.46 7.93
CA SER A 25 -0.13 -5.01 6.84
C SER A 25 0.65 -4.90 5.54
N THR A 26 1.51 -5.89 5.27
CA THR A 26 2.36 -5.95 4.07
C THR A 26 1.57 -6.49 2.88
N VAL A 27 1.83 -5.96 1.69
CA VAL A 27 1.20 -6.44 0.45
C VAL A 27 1.55 -7.91 0.20
N THR A 28 2.75 -8.33 0.60
CA THR A 28 3.19 -9.74 0.58
C THR A 28 2.30 -10.65 1.42
N LEU A 29 1.88 -10.24 2.63
CA LEU A 29 0.97 -11.02 3.47
C LEU A 29 -0.41 -11.13 2.84
N VAL A 30 -0.94 -10.02 2.32
CA VAL A 30 -2.23 -9.98 1.62
C VAL A 30 -2.23 -10.94 0.42
N LYS A 31 -1.15 -10.94 -0.37
CA LYS A 31 -0.98 -11.89 -1.49
C LYS A 31 -1.01 -13.34 -1.02
N LYS A 32 -0.29 -13.69 0.05
CA LYS A 32 -0.30 -15.06 0.61
C LYS A 32 -1.70 -15.50 1.07
N GLN A 33 -2.42 -14.61 1.72
CA GLN A 33 -3.80 -14.87 2.17
C GLN A 33 -4.75 -15.01 0.98
N ALA A 34 -4.65 -14.14 -0.03
CA ALA A 34 -5.44 -14.21 -1.25
C ALA A 34 -5.20 -15.53 -2.00
N GLU A 35 -3.94 -15.95 -2.16
CA GLU A 35 -3.60 -17.24 -2.76
C GLU A 35 -4.19 -18.42 -1.98
N PHE A 36 -4.17 -18.37 -0.65
CA PHE A 36 -4.77 -19.40 0.19
C PHE A 36 -6.29 -19.52 -0.02
N VAL A 37 -6.98 -18.38 -0.09
CA VAL A 37 -8.43 -18.33 -0.37
C VAL A 37 -8.72 -18.88 -1.78
N LEU A 38 -7.94 -18.49 -2.78
CA LEU A 38 -8.12 -18.95 -4.16
C LEU A 38 -7.85 -20.45 -4.34
N LYS A 39 -6.90 -21.01 -3.58
CA LYS A 39 -6.58 -22.45 -3.57
C LYS A 39 -7.68 -23.29 -2.91
N THR A 40 -8.42 -22.72 -1.96
CA THR A 40 -9.45 -23.45 -1.20
C THR A 40 -10.82 -23.34 -1.91
N PRO A 41 -11.40 -24.43 -2.43
CA PRO A 41 -12.56 -24.36 -3.33
C PRO A 41 -13.84 -23.81 -2.67
N LEU A 42 -14.09 -24.16 -1.40
CA LEU A 42 -15.26 -23.68 -0.65
C LEU A 42 -15.16 -22.18 -0.36
N LEU A 43 -14.01 -21.72 0.12
CA LEU A 43 -13.76 -20.31 0.39
C LEU A 43 -13.82 -19.48 -0.90
N ARG A 44 -13.27 -20.00 -1.99
CA ARG A 44 -13.30 -19.35 -3.31
C ARG A 44 -14.73 -19.09 -3.78
N GLN A 45 -15.64 -20.05 -3.65
CA GLN A 45 -17.03 -19.91 -4.10
C GLN A 45 -17.80 -18.87 -3.32
N ILE A 46 -17.54 -18.74 -2.02
CA ILE A 46 -18.25 -17.78 -1.15
C ILE A 46 -17.62 -16.39 -1.25
N LEU A 47 -16.29 -16.29 -1.15
CA LEU A 47 -15.61 -15.00 -1.00
C LEU A 47 -15.40 -14.25 -2.32
N LEU A 48 -15.23 -14.93 -3.45
CA LEU A 48 -15.04 -14.25 -4.74
C LEU A 48 -16.22 -13.37 -5.16
N PRO A 49 -17.48 -13.83 -5.17
CA PRO A 49 -18.61 -12.96 -5.55
C PRO A 49 -18.76 -11.80 -4.57
N THR A 50 -18.57 -12.04 -3.27
CA THR A 50 -18.58 -10.98 -2.25
C THR A 50 -17.49 -9.95 -2.48
N ALA A 51 -16.27 -10.38 -2.83
CA ALA A 51 -15.17 -9.49 -3.15
C ALA A 51 -15.46 -8.66 -4.40
N LYS A 52 -16.00 -9.27 -5.46
CA LYS A 52 -16.42 -8.52 -6.67
C LYS A 52 -17.48 -7.47 -6.35
N TYR A 53 -18.48 -7.82 -5.56
CA TYR A 53 -19.52 -6.89 -5.12
C TYR A 53 -18.94 -5.76 -4.26
N PHE A 54 -18.04 -6.07 -3.33
CA PHE A 54 -17.32 -5.07 -2.53
C PHE A 54 -16.53 -4.09 -3.41
N THR A 55 -15.80 -4.59 -4.41
CA THR A 55 -15.07 -3.72 -5.35
C THR A 55 -16.01 -2.83 -6.16
N ALA A 56 -17.18 -3.33 -6.57
CA ALA A 56 -18.16 -2.52 -7.29
C ALA A 56 -18.74 -1.40 -6.40
N LEU A 57 -19.04 -1.70 -5.13
CA LEU A 57 -19.58 -0.73 -4.18
C LEU A 57 -18.57 0.33 -3.73
N SER A 58 -17.28 0.00 -3.69
CA SER A 58 -16.24 0.94 -3.29
C SER A 58 -16.15 2.19 -4.18
N GLY A 59 -16.65 2.12 -5.42
CA GLY A 59 -16.89 3.29 -6.26
C GLY A 59 -15.64 3.96 -6.86
N TYR A 60 -14.43 3.52 -6.56
CA TYR A 60 -13.19 4.12 -7.10
C TYR A 60 -13.13 4.07 -8.64
N ARG A 61 -13.73 3.05 -9.26
CA ARG A 61 -13.84 2.95 -10.73
C ARG A 61 -14.72 4.05 -11.35
N ASN A 62 -15.67 4.58 -10.58
CA ASN A 62 -16.58 5.65 -11.03
C ASN A 62 -15.90 7.02 -11.12
N ILE A 63 -14.74 7.19 -10.47
CA ILE A 63 -13.91 8.40 -10.51
C ILE A 63 -12.63 8.21 -11.34
N GLY A 64 -12.49 7.06 -12.01
CA GLY A 64 -11.39 6.81 -12.93
C GLY A 64 -10.11 6.26 -12.29
N LEU A 65 -10.15 5.82 -11.03
CA LEU A 65 -9.01 5.22 -10.34
C LEU A 65 -8.93 3.70 -10.55
N LYS A 66 -7.72 3.16 -10.42
CA LYS A 66 -7.46 1.72 -10.25
C LYS A 66 -7.22 1.40 -8.78
N LEU A 67 -7.34 0.13 -8.40
CA LEU A 67 -7.16 -0.30 -7.01
C LEU A 67 -5.78 0.09 -6.44
N ASP A 68 -4.72 -0.09 -7.22
CA ASP A 68 -3.35 0.22 -6.82
C ASP A 68 -3.10 1.73 -6.59
N ASP A 69 -3.97 2.61 -7.13
CA ASP A 69 -3.89 4.06 -6.89
C ASP A 69 -4.33 4.45 -5.46
N LEU A 70 -5.04 3.55 -4.75
CA LEU A 70 -5.56 3.78 -3.40
C LEU A 70 -4.58 3.38 -2.29
N ILE A 71 -3.45 2.78 -2.64
CA ILE A 71 -2.46 2.31 -1.66
C ILE A 71 -1.71 3.53 -1.09
N TRP A 72 -1.57 3.56 0.24
CA TRP A 72 -0.81 4.58 0.98
C TRP A 72 0.63 4.65 0.47
N GLU A 73 1.10 5.83 0.03
CA GLU A 73 2.40 5.97 -0.65
C GLU A 73 3.55 6.43 0.26
N GLU A 74 3.27 6.93 1.46
CA GLU A 74 4.26 7.43 2.43
C GLU A 74 4.93 6.28 3.21
N ASN A 75 5.42 5.28 2.48
CA ASN A 75 6.18 4.14 2.99
C ASN A 75 7.46 3.98 2.14
N PRO A 76 8.64 3.70 2.73
CA PRO A 76 9.88 3.45 1.97
C PRO A 76 9.75 2.37 0.89
N ALA A 77 8.97 1.31 1.12
CA ALA A 77 8.73 0.27 0.12
C ALA A 77 7.96 0.81 -1.10
N MET A 78 6.96 1.66 -0.85
CA MET A 78 6.12 2.27 -1.89
C MET A 78 6.87 3.30 -2.71
N GLN A 79 7.66 4.17 -2.06
CA GLN A 79 8.51 5.14 -2.76
C GLN A 79 9.51 4.44 -3.69
N LYS A 80 10.08 3.32 -3.23
CA LYS A 80 10.95 2.48 -4.05
C LYS A 80 10.20 1.86 -5.23
N ALA A 81 9.00 1.33 -5.00
CA ALA A 81 8.15 0.76 -6.05
C ALA A 81 7.79 1.80 -7.13
N ILE A 82 7.38 3.00 -6.73
CA ILE A 82 7.04 4.10 -7.66
C ILE A 82 8.26 4.51 -8.49
N SER A 83 9.46 4.57 -7.89
CA SER A 83 10.68 4.90 -8.63
C SER A 83 11.10 3.86 -9.67
N ARG A 84 10.64 2.60 -9.54
CA ARG A 84 10.91 1.52 -10.50
C ARG A 84 9.91 1.47 -11.66
N LEU A 85 8.76 2.13 -11.50
CA LEU A 85 7.68 2.08 -12.45
C LEU A 85 8.10 2.72 -13.78
N PRO A 86 7.72 2.17 -14.95
CA PRO A 86 7.97 2.82 -16.23
C PRO A 86 7.32 4.20 -16.28
N ALA A 87 7.97 5.13 -16.98
CA ALA A 87 7.53 6.52 -17.03
C ALA A 87 6.08 6.67 -17.53
N GLU A 88 5.69 5.89 -18.55
CA GLU A 88 4.33 5.92 -19.11
C GLU A 88 3.24 5.59 -18.07
N GLU A 89 3.44 4.55 -17.27
CA GLU A 89 2.49 4.17 -16.21
C GLU A 89 2.49 5.19 -15.07
N SER A 90 3.64 5.76 -14.75
CA SER A 90 3.77 6.83 -13.75
C SER A 90 2.98 8.09 -14.17
N TYR A 91 3.10 8.51 -15.43
CA TYR A 91 2.29 9.62 -15.96
C TYR A 91 0.79 9.29 -15.98
N ALA A 92 0.42 8.08 -16.40
CA ALA A 92 -0.97 7.64 -16.40
C ALA A 92 -1.57 7.59 -14.99
N ARG A 93 -0.79 7.14 -13.98
CA ARG A 93 -1.17 7.16 -12.56
C ARG A 93 -1.45 8.57 -12.08
N ASN A 94 -0.51 9.48 -12.30
CA ASN A 94 -0.65 10.88 -11.88
C ASN A 94 -1.86 11.54 -12.53
N PHE A 95 -2.11 11.27 -13.82
CA PHE A 95 -3.29 11.78 -14.52
C PHE A 95 -4.61 11.29 -13.89
N ARG A 96 -4.71 10.00 -13.55
CA ARG A 96 -5.89 9.43 -12.87
C ARG A 96 -6.12 10.08 -11.51
N ILE A 97 -5.07 10.23 -10.72
CA ILE A 97 -5.14 10.84 -9.38
C ILE A 97 -5.59 12.30 -9.47
N MET A 98 -4.99 13.10 -10.35
CA MET A 98 -5.39 14.51 -10.56
C MET A 98 -6.85 14.63 -11.01
N THR A 99 -7.27 13.75 -11.93
CA THR A 99 -8.65 13.71 -12.42
C THR A 99 -9.62 13.36 -11.30
N ALA A 100 -9.30 12.35 -10.48
CA ALA A 100 -10.11 11.94 -9.33
C ALA A 100 -10.25 13.06 -8.29
N HIS A 101 -9.18 13.80 -8.01
CA HIS A 101 -9.23 14.97 -7.14
C HIS A 101 -10.17 16.05 -7.70
N GLN A 102 -10.05 16.39 -8.99
CA GLN A 102 -10.92 17.38 -9.62
C GLN A 102 -12.41 17.01 -9.50
N LEU A 103 -12.75 15.74 -9.74
CA LEU A 103 -14.12 15.26 -9.65
C LEU A 103 -14.65 15.27 -8.23
N THR A 104 -13.81 14.89 -7.27
CA THR A 104 -14.15 14.90 -5.85
C THR A 104 -14.42 16.33 -5.38
N LEU A 105 -13.63 17.30 -5.85
CA LEU A 105 -13.84 18.73 -5.57
C LEU A 105 -15.14 19.26 -6.17
N SER A 106 -15.49 18.81 -7.38
CA SER A 106 -16.75 19.18 -8.05
C SER A 106 -17.96 18.38 -7.55
N HIS A 107 -17.76 17.37 -6.71
CA HIS A 107 -18.77 16.38 -6.32
C HIS A 107 -19.46 15.70 -7.52
N ASP A 108 -18.73 15.52 -8.62
CA ASP A 108 -19.21 14.92 -9.86
C ASP A 108 -18.58 13.53 -10.09
N LEU A 109 -19.22 12.71 -10.94
CA LEU A 109 -18.73 11.40 -11.35
C LEU A 109 -18.34 11.38 -12.82
N LEU A 110 -17.45 10.44 -13.21
CA LEU A 110 -17.16 10.23 -14.62
C LEU A 110 -18.40 9.73 -15.37
N PRO A 111 -18.61 10.18 -16.62
CA PRO A 111 -19.57 9.55 -17.51
C PRO A 111 -19.22 8.06 -17.69
N GLU A 112 -20.24 7.23 -17.87
CA GLU A 112 -20.10 5.77 -17.84
C GLU A 112 -19.08 5.22 -18.84
N SER A 113 -18.94 5.88 -19.99
CA SER A 113 -17.99 5.51 -21.05
C SER A 113 -16.52 5.66 -20.66
N LYS A 114 -16.20 6.52 -19.69
CA LYS A 114 -14.83 6.78 -19.23
C LYS A 114 -14.49 6.06 -17.93
N ARG A 115 -15.47 5.44 -17.26
CA ARG A 115 -15.24 4.70 -16.01
C ARG A 115 -14.29 3.54 -16.27
N VAL A 116 -13.45 3.24 -15.29
CA VAL A 116 -12.51 2.11 -15.38
C VAL A 116 -13.31 0.82 -15.45
N LYS A 117 -13.06 0.02 -16.49
CA LYS A 117 -13.69 -1.28 -16.64
C LYS A 117 -13.05 -2.29 -15.69
N VAL A 118 -13.75 -3.38 -15.43
CA VAL A 118 -13.25 -4.43 -14.52
C VAL A 118 -11.99 -5.08 -15.08
N GLU A 119 -11.87 -5.15 -16.40
CA GLU A 119 -10.74 -5.75 -17.11
C GLU A 119 -9.48 -4.87 -17.07
N ASP A 120 -9.66 -3.55 -17.01
CA ASP A 120 -8.55 -2.58 -17.01
C ASP A 120 -7.96 -2.38 -15.61
N ASP A 121 -8.67 -2.82 -14.56
CA ASP A 121 -8.29 -2.74 -13.15
C ASP A 121 -7.30 -3.85 -12.77
N VAL A 122 -6.12 -3.78 -13.41
CA VAL A 122 -5.00 -4.70 -13.22
C VAL A 122 -4.05 -4.15 -12.15
N PRO A 123 -3.53 -5.00 -11.24
CA PRO A 123 -2.55 -4.60 -10.22
C PRO A 123 -1.16 -4.35 -10.82
N TYR A 124 -0.94 -3.14 -11.32
CA TYR A 124 0.28 -2.73 -12.04
C TYR A 124 1.45 -2.39 -11.09
N LEU A 125 1.18 -1.91 -9.88
CA LEU A 125 2.18 -1.47 -8.91
C LEU A 125 2.53 -2.58 -7.90
N THR A 126 1.55 -3.44 -7.58
CA THR A 126 1.69 -4.60 -6.68
C THR A 126 2.96 -5.44 -6.88
N PRO A 127 3.39 -5.83 -8.11
CA PRO A 127 4.62 -6.62 -8.27
C PRO A 127 5.87 -5.90 -7.76
N TYR A 128 6.01 -4.60 -8.06
CA TYR A 128 7.14 -3.78 -7.61
C TYR A 128 7.16 -3.59 -6.09
N ILE A 129 5.98 -3.54 -5.46
CA ILE A 129 5.86 -3.45 -4.00
C ILE A 129 6.38 -4.73 -3.35
N ILE A 130 6.00 -5.89 -3.88
CA ILE A 130 6.42 -7.19 -3.34
C ILE A 130 7.95 -7.35 -3.42
N GLU A 131 8.56 -6.93 -4.52
CA GLU A 131 10.02 -6.92 -4.66
C GLU A 131 10.68 -6.00 -3.63
N ALA A 132 10.16 -4.77 -3.46
CA ALA A 132 10.69 -3.83 -2.48
C ALA A 132 10.53 -4.33 -1.04
N GLU A 133 9.39 -4.92 -0.69
CA GLU A 133 9.15 -5.54 0.62
C GLU A 133 10.09 -6.72 0.87
N ALA A 134 10.34 -7.56 -0.14
CA ALA A 134 11.25 -8.71 -0.04
C ALA A 134 12.69 -8.25 0.23
N GLU A 135 13.18 -7.22 -0.46
CA GLU A 135 14.51 -6.66 -0.24
C GLU A 135 14.67 -6.05 1.16
N ILE A 136 13.63 -5.38 1.68
CA ILE A 136 13.63 -4.82 3.03
C ILE A 136 13.65 -5.96 4.07
N ALA A 137 12.86 -7.01 3.86
CA ALA A 137 12.80 -8.16 4.74
C ALA A 137 14.12 -8.95 4.75
N GLU A 138 14.74 -9.17 3.60
CA GLU A 138 16.05 -9.81 3.48
C GLU A 138 17.13 -8.98 4.19
N LYS A 139 17.16 -7.67 3.94
CA LYS A 139 18.11 -6.77 4.61
C LYS A 139 17.97 -6.82 6.13
N ALA A 140 16.74 -6.84 6.65
CA ALA A 140 16.49 -6.96 8.08
C ALA A 140 16.98 -8.33 8.62
N ALA A 141 16.66 -9.43 7.93
CA ALA A 141 17.07 -10.77 8.34
C ALA A 141 18.60 -10.94 8.37
N LEU A 142 19.31 -10.33 7.41
CA LEU A 142 20.77 -10.36 7.37
C LEU A 142 21.39 -9.57 8.53
N ASN A 143 20.84 -8.40 8.86
CA ASN A 143 21.32 -7.59 9.98
C ASN A 143 21.19 -8.31 11.34
N ASP A 144 20.16 -9.14 11.49
CA ASP A 144 19.89 -9.89 12.71
C ASP A 144 20.53 -11.30 12.73
N SER A 145 21.20 -11.70 11.65
CA SER A 145 21.79 -13.04 11.54
C SER A 145 23.00 -13.21 12.47
N ILE A 146 23.01 -14.32 13.23
CA ILE A 146 24.09 -14.69 14.15
C ILE A 146 24.94 -15.75 13.46
N VAL A 147 26.26 -15.54 13.40
CA VAL A 147 27.20 -16.53 12.87
C VAL A 147 27.42 -17.63 13.92
N ALA A 148 27.08 -18.87 13.57
CA ALA A 148 27.44 -20.03 14.38
C ALA A 148 28.97 -20.17 14.41
N LYS A 149 29.55 -20.20 15.62
CA LYS A 149 30.99 -20.38 15.84
C LYS A 149 31.38 -21.86 15.76
#